data_AF-A0AAD0E5X6-F1
#
_entry.id   AF-A0AAD0E5X6-F1
#
_cell.length_a   1.000
_cell.length_b   1.000
_cell.length_c   1.000
_cell.angle_alpha   90.00
_cell.angle_beta   90.00
_cell.angle_gamma   90.00
#
_symmetry.space_group_name_H-M   'P 1'
#
loop_
_entity.id
_entity.type
_entity.pdbx_description
1 polymer ?
#
loop_
_entity_poly.entity_id
_entity_poly.type
_entity_poly.pdbx_seq_one_letter_code
_entity_poly.pdbx_strand_id
1 'polypeptide(L)'
;MLSFRRITIGFLVLTLVGVFGFSNIAYAQTLDSVSHIHHVKVIEKNVLVLTHEGLFELVGKNEMKLVGKDKFDVMGFTTLDKALIASGHPAQGSNMPNPIGLVRSIDGGLTWKAVSLVGKVDFHLL
;
A
#
# COMPACT_ATOMS: atom_id res chain seq x y z
N MET A 1 -16.63 -18.13 85.22
CA MET A 1 -16.83 -19.14 84.16
C MET A 1 -16.70 -18.42 82.82
N LEU A 2 -15.67 -18.76 82.05
CA LEU A 2 -15.26 -18.08 80.81
C LEU A 2 -16.30 -18.22 79.69
N SER A 3 -16.41 -17.20 78.84
CA SER A 3 -16.17 -17.33 77.38
C SER A 3 -16.73 -16.11 76.62
N PHE A 4 -15.90 -15.08 76.42
CA PHE A 4 -16.11 -14.15 75.30
C PHE A 4 -15.39 -14.73 74.08
N ARG A 5 -16.16 -15.21 73.09
CA ARG A 5 -15.63 -15.63 71.78
C ARG A 5 -15.11 -14.39 71.07
N ARG A 6 -13.78 -14.29 70.88
CA ARG A 6 -13.18 -13.34 69.95
C ARG A 6 -13.50 -13.83 68.53
N ILE A 7 -14.35 -13.10 67.82
CA ILE A 7 -14.54 -13.29 66.37
C ILE A 7 -13.40 -12.54 65.69
N THR A 8 -12.37 -13.26 65.28
CA THR A 8 -11.31 -12.69 64.44
C THR A 8 -11.85 -12.59 63.02
N ILE A 9 -12.27 -11.39 62.60
CA ILE A 9 -12.64 -11.12 61.21
C ILE A 9 -11.33 -11.01 60.43
N GLY A 10 -10.98 -12.07 59.70
CA GLY A 10 -9.84 -12.04 58.77
C GLY A 10 -10.15 -11.17 57.57
N PHE A 11 -9.33 -10.14 57.32
CA PHE A 11 -9.37 -9.40 56.06
C PHE A 11 -8.79 -10.28 54.94
N LEU A 12 -9.65 -10.68 54.00
CA LEU A 12 -9.22 -11.29 52.75
C LEU A 12 -8.75 -10.17 51.82
N VAL A 13 -7.45 -9.93 51.73
CA VAL A 13 -6.87 -9.06 50.69
C VAL A 13 -6.69 -9.92 49.44
N LEU A 14 -7.64 -9.83 48.50
CA LEU A 14 -7.51 -10.44 47.19
C LEU A 14 -6.63 -9.51 46.32
N THR A 15 -5.35 -9.83 46.19
CA THR A 15 -4.45 -9.15 45.24
C THR A 15 -4.79 -9.57 43.82
N LEU A 16 -5.56 -8.73 43.13
CA LEU A 16 -5.81 -8.83 41.69
C LEU A 16 -4.52 -8.44 40.96
N VAL A 17 -3.65 -9.43 40.67
CA VAL A 17 -2.53 -9.23 39.74
C VAL A 17 -3.14 -9.16 38.34
N GLY A 18 -3.47 -7.95 37.90
CA GLY A 18 -3.81 -7.68 36.51
C GLY A 18 -2.59 -7.98 35.65
N VAL A 19 -2.63 -9.06 34.88
CA VAL A 19 -1.67 -9.28 33.79
C VAL A 19 -1.99 -8.25 32.72
N PHE A 20 -1.32 -7.10 32.79
CA PHE A 20 -1.31 -6.13 31.70
C PHE A 20 -0.51 -6.74 30.55
N GLY A 21 -1.19 -7.51 29.70
CA GLY A 21 -0.65 -7.87 28.39
C GLY A 21 -0.43 -6.57 27.62
N PHE A 22 0.81 -6.32 27.20
CA PHE A 22 1.11 -5.25 26.26
C PHE A 22 0.41 -5.57 24.93
N SER A 23 -0.78 -4.99 24.72
CA SER A 23 -1.45 -5.03 23.43
C SER A 23 -0.61 -4.20 22.46
N ASN A 24 0.10 -4.86 21.53
CA ASN A 24 0.70 -4.18 20.40
C ASN A 24 -0.43 -3.73 19.46
N ILE A 25 -0.88 -2.49 19.61
CA ILE A 25 -1.85 -1.89 18.70
C ILE A 25 -1.07 -1.44 17.46
N ALA A 26 -1.22 -2.16 16.36
CA ALA A 26 -0.77 -1.70 15.05
C ALA A 26 -1.85 -0.80 14.45
N TYR A 27 -1.47 0.38 13.97
CA TYR A 27 -2.33 1.25 13.18
C TYR A 27 -1.82 1.29 11.75
N ALA A 28 -2.67 0.94 10.78
CA ALA A 28 -2.33 1.09 9.37
C ALA A 28 -2.20 2.59 9.06
N GLN A 29 -1.05 3.01 8.57
CA GLN A 29 -0.88 4.37 8.07
C GLN A 29 -1.54 4.48 6.70
N THR A 30 -2.28 5.56 6.47
CA THR A 30 -2.86 5.87 5.17
C THR A 30 -1.83 6.59 4.30
N LEU A 31 -1.80 6.28 3.01
CA LEU A 31 -0.94 6.93 2.02
C LEU A 31 -1.77 7.92 1.18
N ASP A 32 -2.31 8.93 1.85
CA ASP A 32 -3.21 9.93 1.27
C ASP A 32 -4.39 9.30 0.50
N SER A 33 -4.48 9.57 -0.81
CA SER A 33 -5.57 9.16 -1.69
C SER A 33 -5.37 7.78 -2.32
N VAL A 34 -4.26 7.09 -2.04
CA VAL A 34 -4.02 5.75 -2.61
C VAL A 34 -4.81 4.71 -1.85
N SER A 35 -5.74 4.09 -2.55
CA SER A 35 -6.64 3.08 -1.98
C SER A 35 -6.00 1.69 -1.97
N HIS A 36 -5.34 1.29 -3.06
CA HIS A 36 -4.70 -0.02 -3.22
C HIS A 36 -3.33 0.08 -3.88
N ILE A 37 -2.41 -0.77 -3.43
CA ILE A 37 -1.10 -0.95 -4.03
C ILE A 37 -1.09 -2.29 -4.78
N HIS A 38 -0.86 -2.25 -6.08
CA HIS A 38 -0.76 -3.44 -6.93
C HIS A 38 0.65 -4.03 -6.93
N HIS A 39 1.66 -3.17 -6.88
CA HIS A 39 3.07 -3.56 -6.92
C HIS A 39 3.95 -2.49 -6.24
N VAL A 40 5.02 -2.92 -5.58
CA VAL A 40 6.14 -2.06 -5.16
C VAL A 40 7.44 -2.53 -5.82
N LYS A 41 8.14 -1.63 -6.52
CA LYS A 41 9.40 -1.96 -7.20
C LYS A 41 10.52 -1.02 -6.75
N VAL A 42 11.65 -1.60 -6.35
CA VAL A 42 12.88 -0.85 -6.13
C VAL A 42 13.65 -0.78 -7.45
N ILE A 43 14.00 0.44 -7.88
CA ILE A 43 14.85 0.69 -9.05
C ILE A 43 15.97 1.61 -8.61
N GLU A 44 17.19 1.09 -8.62
CA GLU A 44 18.38 1.74 -8.04
C GLU A 44 18.11 2.10 -6.56
N LYS A 45 17.92 3.39 -6.26
CA LYS A 45 17.63 3.90 -4.92
C LYS A 45 16.17 4.35 -4.72
N ASN A 46 15.36 4.30 -5.78
CA ASN A 46 14.00 4.81 -5.77
C ASN A 46 13.02 3.65 -5.53
N VAL A 47 11.96 3.93 -4.77
CA VAL A 47 10.88 2.98 -4.51
C VAL A 47 9.64 3.45 -5.25
N LEU A 48 9.28 2.72 -6.31
CA LEU A 48 8.07 2.95 -7.07
C LEU A 48 6.91 2.16 -6.48
N VAL A 49 5.74 2.81 -6.38
CA VAL A 49 4.50 2.27 -5.85
C VAL A 49 3.42 2.41 -6.92
N LEU A 50 2.80 1.30 -7.27
CA LEU A 50 1.83 1.22 -8.37
C LEU A 50 0.43 1.05 -7.81
N THR A 51 -0.49 1.89 -8.28
CA THR A 51 -1.81 2.03 -7.68
C THR A 51 -2.89 2.27 -8.73
N HIS A 52 -4.15 2.32 -8.29
CA HIS A 52 -5.28 2.73 -9.14
C HIS A 52 -5.18 4.18 -9.62
N GLU A 53 -4.52 5.02 -8.84
CA GLU A 53 -4.45 6.47 -9.03
C GLU A 53 -3.17 6.92 -9.77
N GLY A 54 -2.27 5.98 -10.10
CA GLY A 54 -1.08 6.23 -10.90
C GLY A 54 0.17 5.49 -10.42
N LEU A 55 1.29 5.86 -11.04
CA LEU A 55 2.62 5.50 -10.57
C LEU A 55 3.11 6.55 -9.58
N PHE A 56 3.52 6.13 -8.39
CA PHE A 56 4.07 6.99 -7.36
C PHE A 56 5.52 6.61 -7.03
N GLU A 57 6.27 7.56 -6.49
CA GLU A 57 7.56 7.35 -5.84
C GLU A 57 7.39 7.62 -4.34
N LEU A 58 7.86 6.70 -3.49
CA LEU A 58 7.93 6.90 -2.05
C LEU A 58 9.19 7.71 -1.72
N VAL A 59 9.01 9.00 -1.45
CA VAL A 59 10.10 9.98 -1.26
C VAL A 59 10.42 10.25 0.21
N GLY A 60 9.57 9.78 1.12
CA GLY A 60 9.71 9.96 2.56
C GLY A 60 8.83 8.98 3.34
N LYS A 61 8.86 9.08 4.66
CA LYS A 61 8.00 8.25 5.52
C LYS A 61 6.53 8.62 5.26
N ASN A 62 5.79 7.70 4.65
CA ASN A 62 4.40 7.88 4.22
C ASN A 62 4.20 9.04 3.23
N GLU A 63 5.25 9.51 2.56
CA GLU A 63 5.17 10.59 1.58
C GLU A 63 5.37 10.02 0.19
N MET A 64 4.30 10.07 -0.62
CA MET A 64 4.33 9.62 -2.00
C MET A 64 4.18 10.80 -2.96
N LYS A 65 4.94 10.74 -4.04
CA LYS A 65 4.88 11.73 -5.11
C LYS A 65 4.45 11.06 -6.40
N LEU A 66 3.41 11.59 -7.04
CA LEU A 66 2.97 11.12 -8.35
C LEU A 66 4.11 11.30 -9.37
N VAL A 67 4.37 10.24 -10.14
CA VAL A 67 5.33 10.22 -11.22
C VAL A 67 4.63 10.57 -12.53
N GLY A 68 5.16 11.56 -13.23
CA GLY A 68 4.61 12.00 -14.51
C GLY A 68 3.22 12.65 -14.37
N LYS A 69 2.55 12.80 -15.51
CA LYS A 69 1.20 13.41 -15.60
C LYS A 69 0.08 12.39 -15.76
N ASP A 70 0.42 11.17 -16.20
CA ASP A 70 -0.55 10.14 -16.53
C ASP A 70 -0.96 9.40 -15.25
N LYS A 71 -2.23 9.50 -14.87
CA LYS A 71 -2.80 8.93 -13.63
C LYS A 71 -3.55 7.63 -13.88
N PHE A 72 -3.11 6.85 -14.86
CA PHE A 72 -3.80 5.63 -15.21
C PHE A 72 -3.62 4.57 -14.12
N ASP A 73 -4.59 3.67 -14.03
CA ASP A 73 -4.58 2.54 -13.11
C ASP A 73 -3.48 1.56 -13.52
N VAL A 74 -2.44 1.41 -12.71
CA VAL A 74 -1.27 0.58 -13.02
C VAL A 74 -1.46 -0.82 -12.43
N MET A 75 -2.09 -1.71 -13.20
CA MET A 75 -2.46 -3.07 -12.76
C MET A 75 -1.34 -4.10 -12.94
N GLY A 76 -0.63 -4.06 -14.07
CA GLY A 76 0.46 -4.97 -14.39
C GLY A 76 1.77 -4.20 -14.59
N PHE A 77 2.88 -4.73 -14.09
CA PHE A 77 4.16 -4.04 -14.19
C PHE A 77 5.39 -4.94 -14.09
N THR A 78 6.39 -4.62 -14.89
CA THR A 78 7.73 -5.21 -14.81
C THR A 78 8.78 -4.22 -15.31
N THR A 79 10.04 -4.60 -15.21
CA THR A 79 11.19 -3.81 -15.67
C THR A 79 12.01 -4.60 -16.67
N LEU A 80 12.41 -3.95 -17.76
CA LEU A 80 13.39 -4.47 -18.70
C LEU A 80 14.58 -3.52 -18.72
N ASP A 81 15.66 -3.89 -18.04
CA ASP A 81 16.77 -3.00 -17.68
C ASP A 81 16.26 -1.73 -16.98
N LYS A 82 16.47 -0.56 -17.60
CA LYS A 82 15.99 0.74 -17.11
C LYS A 82 14.60 1.12 -17.62
N ALA A 83 14.03 0.32 -18.52
CA ALA A 83 12.70 0.59 -19.04
C ALA A 83 11.62 0.03 -18.13
N LEU A 84 10.57 0.82 -17.92
CA LEU A 84 9.38 0.40 -17.21
C LEU A 84 8.37 -0.13 -18.21
N ILE A 85 7.81 -1.30 -17.94
CA ILE A 85 6.73 -1.88 -18.74
C ILE A 85 5.50 -1.98 -17.85
N ALA A 86 4.37 -1.45 -18.34
CA ALA A 86 3.14 -1.41 -17.57
C ALA A 86 1.90 -1.76 -18.41
N SER A 87 0.81 -2.06 -17.73
CA SER A 87 -0.54 -2.24 -18.27
C SER A 87 -1.57 -1.86 -17.22
N GLY A 88 -2.81 -1.63 -17.66
CA GLY A 88 -3.96 -1.41 -16.80
C GLY A 88 -5.05 -0.58 -17.49
N HIS A 89 -5.66 0.36 -16.77
CA HIS A 89 -6.86 1.06 -17.24
C HIS A 89 -6.68 2.57 -17.28
N PRO A 90 -7.30 3.26 -18.26
CA PRO A 90 -7.25 4.71 -18.32
C PRO A 90 -7.93 5.35 -17.11
N ALA A 91 -7.37 6.46 -16.63
CA ALA A 91 -8.04 7.32 -15.66
C ALA A 91 -9.36 7.86 -16.22
N GLN A 92 -10.28 8.23 -15.34
CA GLN A 92 -11.52 8.90 -15.75
C GLN A 92 -11.22 10.16 -16.57
N GLY A 93 -11.86 10.29 -17.74
CA GLY A 93 -11.65 11.42 -18.64
C GLY A 93 -10.38 11.34 -19.51
N SER A 94 -9.57 10.28 -19.38
CA SER A 94 -8.46 10.02 -20.29
C SER A 94 -8.96 9.55 -21.66
N ASN A 95 -8.23 9.93 -22.71
CA ASN A 95 -8.47 9.47 -24.09
C ASN A 95 -7.72 8.15 -24.41
N MET A 96 -7.03 7.57 -23.43
CA MET A 96 -6.35 6.29 -23.61
C MET A 96 -7.37 5.15 -23.85
N PRO A 97 -7.05 4.16 -24.69
CA PRO A 97 -7.87 2.97 -24.86
C PRO A 97 -8.05 2.18 -23.55
N ASN A 98 -9.17 1.48 -23.43
CA ASN A 98 -9.48 0.62 -22.28
C ASN A 98 -9.69 -0.83 -22.74
N PRO A 99 -8.85 -1.80 -22.31
CA PRO A 99 -7.66 -1.65 -21.48
C PRO A 99 -6.51 -0.94 -22.23
N ILE A 100 -5.53 -0.42 -21.50
CA ILE A 100 -4.39 0.31 -22.09
C ILE A 100 -3.52 -0.60 -22.97
N GLY A 101 -3.51 -1.91 -22.68
CA GLY A 101 -2.54 -2.84 -23.26
C GLY A 101 -1.15 -2.63 -22.68
N LEU A 102 -0.12 -3.06 -23.41
CA LEU A 102 1.27 -2.94 -22.96
C LEU A 102 1.83 -1.57 -23.35
N VAL A 103 2.34 -0.83 -22.36
CA VAL A 103 3.03 0.44 -22.53
C VAL A 103 4.44 0.41 -21.94
N ARG A 104 5.33 1.24 -22.49
CA ARG A 104 6.72 1.36 -22.06
C ARG A 104 7.09 2.80 -21.76
N SER A 105 7.80 2.99 -20.66
CA SER A 105 8.50 4.23 -20.32
C SER A 105 10.02 4.00 -20.30
N ILE A 106 10.77 4.98 -20.76
CA ILE A 106 12.25 5.03 -20.71
C ILE A 106 12.78 6.23 -19.93
N ASP A 107 11.87 7.02 -19.36
CA ASP A 107 12.13 8.26 -18.63
C ASP A 107 11.63 8.17 -17.19
N GLY A 108 11.63 6.95 -16.62
CA GLY A 108 11.26 6.71 -15.23
C GLY A 108 9.76 6.83 -14.94
N GLY A 109 8.90 6.71 -15.95
CA GLY A 109 7.45 6.77 -15.82
C GLY A 109 6.84 8.13 -16.12
N LEU A 110 7.64 9.11 -16.56
CA LEU A 110 7.16 10.45 -16.90
C LEU A 110 6.30 10.45 -18.16
N THR A 111 6.66 9.63 -19.15
CA THR A 111 5.86 9.43 -20.37
C THR A 111 5.79 7.95 -20.74
N TRP A 112 4.66 7.58 -21.37
CA TRP A 112 4.36 6.21 -21.77
C TRP A 112 4.09 6.10 -23.26
N LYS A 113 4.69 5.09 -23.91
CA LYS A 113 4.45 4.76 -25.32
C LYS A 113 3.80 3.39 -25.44
N ALA A 114 2.82 3.28 -26.33
CA ALA A 114 2.22 2.02 -26.71
C ALA A 114 3.27 1.03 -27.24
N VAL A 115 3.17 -0.23 -26.83
CA VAL A 115 3.99 -1.34 -27.32
C VAL A 115 3.14 -2.33 -28.09
N SER A 116 2.10 -2.90 -27.46
CA SER A 116 1.28 -3.95 -28.07
C SER A 116 -0.08 -4.09 -27.40
N LEU A 117 -1.06 -4.67 -28.11
CA LEU A 117 -2.37 -5.07 -27.57
C LEU A 117 -3.17 -3.93 -26.92
N VAL A 118 -2.90 -2.70 -27.35
CA VAL A 118 -3.62 -1.50 -26.93
C VAL A 118 -5.11 -1.63 -27.22
N GLY A 119 -5.96 -1.40 -26.22
CA GLY A 119 -7.41 -1.53 -26.32
C GLY A 119 -7.91 -2.97 -26.43
N LYS A 120 -7.04 -3.98 -26.23
CA LYS A 120 -7.39 -5.39 -26.49
C LYS A 120 -7.20 -6.30 -25.30
N VAL A 121 -6.06 -6.19 -24.60
CA VAL A 121 -5.71 -7.11 -23.51
C VAL A 121 -5.40 -6.33 -22.25
N ASP A 122 -5.92 -6.86 -21.16
CA ASP A 122 -5.77 -6.33 -19.82
C ASP A 122 -4.77 -7.19 -19.05
N PHE A 123 -3.50 -6.76 -19.03
CA PHE A 123 -2.47 -7.47 -18.27
C PHE A 123 -2.44 -7.00 -16.83
N HIS A 124 -2.73 -7.93 -15.91
CA HIS A 124 -2.61 -7.74 -14.46
C HIS A 124 -1.32 -8.33 -13.88
N LEU A 125 -0.57 -9.10 -14.67
CA LEU A 125 0.71 -9.70 -14.28
C LEU A 125 1.66 -9.71 -15.48
N LEU A 126 2.91 -9.25 -15.27
CA LEU A 126 3.97 -9.11 -16.27
C LEU A 126 5.32 -9.61 -15.74
#